data_AF-A0A7S0NF76-F1
#
_entry.id   AF-A0A7S0NF76-F1
#
_cell.length_a   1.000
_cell.length_b   1.000
_cell.length_c   1.000
_cell.angle_alpha   90.00
_cell.angle_beta   90.00
_cell.angle_gamma   90.00
#
_symmetry.space_group_name_H-M   'P 1'
#
loop_
_entity.id
_entity.type
_entity.pdbx_description
1 polymer ?
#
loop_
_entity_poly.entity_id
_entity_poly.type
_entity_poly.pdbx_seq_one_letter_code
_entity_poly.pdbx_strand_id
1 'polypeptide(L)'
;GRVEDCRFAECRLANLQIESGADPVILRCKIFQSHGVGVRVTDKGKGLLIGNQIYSNRSSNVCVDDEAEPIFRGNAVYEGSADGIMVMSNGLGTFEDNDIRSNEGSGVVIMSGGEPTLSKNTIHRNRAHGIFVTEDGHGFIKRNEIFQNVLAGIYIDSESNPSISHNRVSNGLGTGITIADEGEGRIEDNDIFLNKLCGIEVRTGGNPLVQANRIYEGIGVGVKVTTDGRGTFKENQIYRNSHAGVVLENGAKPIFEGNAIFEGETDGVNCSSYSTGEFVKNKIVKNALMGVVITRHANTKFVQNEVSANRRSGFQIADSGRGQLEGNDVCFNVEAGIRIESDGKPLIEKDNRIHDGLEDGILVAWGGAGVIRGNRVFRNKKSGIRIDGGNPLLRKNMIYSGSMHGCLVTGKSAARIERNDFFQNQVCAIRVDGGSSPVVKKNLIHDGKGDGLVVGSTGAGVYELNRIFMNAGAGVKVEKNADPDLIENQINNGNGVGLHLQPGAKGRYVGNDIAANYGDQLRIEGNKLGTGDLHFENNRVDWSFQPSFKHPDLAPIVRQQGNKAFLEAPEVPTSEFSKSMTLKHTSSLAKDFEMFSHKKLSQTLPIRKI
;
A
#
# COMPACT_ATOMS: atom_id res chain seq x y z
N GLY A 1 27.23 -58.58 -9.45
CA GLY A 1 28.48 -58.99 -8.76
C GLY A 1 28.69 -58.14 -7.51
N ARG A 2 29.58 -58.52 -6.59
CA ARG A 2 29.88 -57.74 -5.37
C ARG A 2 31.34 -57.29 -5.36
N VAL A 3 31.58 -56.03 -5.04
CA VAL A 3 32.90 -55.41 -4.83
C VAL A 3 32.87 -54.71 -3.49
N GLU A 4 33.89 -54.93 -2.65
CA GLU A 4 33.89 -54.42 -1.28
C GLU A 4 35.31 -54.10 -0.82
N ASP A 5 35.46 -53.03 -0.02
CA ASP A 5 36.72 -52.58 0.59
C ASP A 5 37.88 -52.39 -0.42
N CYS A 6 37.55 -52.02 -1.66
CA CYS A 6 38.50 -51.85 -2.76
C CYS A 6 38.93 -50.39 -2.98
N ARG A 7 40.01 -50.19 -3.72
CA ARG A 7 40.50 -48.87 -4.16
C ARG A 7 40.56 -48.81 -5.69
N PHE A 8 39.93 -47.79 -6.27
CA PHE A 8 39.95 -47.50 -7.70
C PHE A 8 40.54 -46.12 -7.92
N ALA A 9 41.61 -46.01 -8.72
CA ALA A 9 42.30 -44.74 -8.93
C ALA A 9 42.98 -44.63 -10.29
N GLU A 10 43.26 -43.39 -10.70
CA GLU A 10 44.13 -43.03 -11.83
C GLU A 10 43.71 -43.61 -13.20
N CYS A 11 42.44 -44.00 -13.37
CA CYS A 11 41.92 -44.42 -14.66
C CYS A 11 41.74 -43.24 -15.61
N ARG A 12 41.92 -43.48 -16.92
CA ARG A 12 41.80 -42.44 -17.96
C ARG A 12 40.37 -41.92 -18.14
N LEU A 13 39.38 -42.80 -18.04
CA LEU A 13 37.97 -42.50 -18.34
C LEU A 13 37.13 -42.42 -17.05
N ALA A 14 36.75 -43.57 -16.50
CA ALA A 14 36.11 -43.69 -15.21
C ALA A 14 36.88 -44.69 -14.34
N ASN A 15 36.96 -44.43 -13.03
CA ASN A 15 37.54 -45.39 -12.09
C ASN A 15 36.61 -46.59 -11.86
N LEU A 16 35.30 -46.35 -11.93
CA LEU A 16 34.26 -47.38 -11.90
C LEU A 16 33.19 -47.05 -12.94
N GLN A 17 32.90 -47.99 -13.84
CA GLN A 17 31.85 -47.87 -14.85
C GLN A 17 30.86 -49.02 -14.70
N ILE A 18 29.57 -48.69 -14.66
CA ILE A 18 28.46 -49.64 -14.62
C ILE A 18 27.55 -49.34 -15.82
N GLU A 19 27.40 -50.30 -16.71
CA GLU A 19 26.74 -50.09 -18.00
C GLU A 19 25.94 -51.32 -18.46
N SER A 20 25.16 -51.14 -19.52
CA SER A 20 24.41 -52.21 -20.21
C SER A 20 23.55 -53.05 -19.27
N GLY A 21 22.82 -52.38 -18.38
CA GLY A 21 21.94 -53.02 -17.40
C GLY A 21 22.65 -53.75 -16.25
N ALA A 22 23.96 -53.61 -16.09
CA ALA A 22 24.69 -54.24 -14.99
C ALA A 22 24.19 -53.75 -13.61
N ASP A 23 24.05 -54.66 -12.65
CA ASP A 23 23.55 -54.36 -11.30
C ASP A 23 24.50 -54.90 -10.21
N PRO A 24 25.66 -54.25 -9.99
CA PRO A 24 26.61 -54.67 -8.97
C PRO A 24 26.32 -54.05 -7.60
N VAL A 25 26.81 -54.69 -6.55
CA VAL A 25 26.83 -54.13 -5.19
C VAL A 25 28.25 -53.67 -4.85
N ILE A 26 28.44 -52.38 -4.57
CA ILE A 26 29.74 -51.74 -4.33
C ILE A 26 29.75 -51.14 -2.92
N LEU A 27 30.61 -51.65 -2.04
CA LEU A 27 30.55 -51.36 -0.61
C LEU A 27 31.89 -50.86 -0.06
N ARG A 28 31.86 -49.73 0.65
CA ARG A 28 33.03 -49.21 1.41
C ARG A 28 34.31 -49.07 0.59
N CYS A 29 34.16 -48.83 -0.71
CA CYS A 29 35.28 -48.61 -1.62
C CYS A 29 35.75 -47.15 -1.59
N LYS A 30 36.99 -46.92 -2.03
CA LYS A 30 37.55 -45.58 -2.29
C LYS A 30 37.77 -45.40 -3.79
N ILE A 31 37.21 -44.34 -4.35
CA ILE A 31 37.17 -44.09 -5.80
C ILE A 31 37.68 -42.66 -6.04
N PHE A 32 38.93 -42.52 -6.49
CA PHE A 32 39.60 -41.22 -6.42
C PHE A 32 40.63 -40.95 -7.51
N GLN A 33 40.96 -39.68 -7.76
CA GLN A 33 42.02 -39.28 -8.69
C GLN A 33 41.87 -39.84 -10.11
N SER A 34 40.64 -40.06 -10.58
CA SER A 34 40.38 -40.35 -12.00
C SER A 34 40.80 -39.17 -12.87
N HIS A 35 41.31 -39.45 -14.07
CA HIS A 35 41.53 -38.42 -15.09
C HIS A 35 40.22 -37.99 -15.79
N GLY A 36 39.13 -38.72 -15.58
CA GLY A 36 37.76 -38.34 -15.97
C GLY A 36 36.81 -38.40 -14.78
N VAL A 37 35.71 -39.16 -14.92
CA VAL A 37 34.66 -39.30 -13.89
C VAL A 37 35.12 -40.28 -12.81
N GLY A 38 34.68 -40.12 -11.56
CA GLY A 38 34.91 -41.10 -10.50
C GLY A 38 34.12 -42.39 -10.75
N VAL A 39 32.79 -42.29 -10.65
CA VAL A 39 31.83 -43.36 -10.95
C VAL A 39 30.92 -42.93 -12.09
N ARG A 40 30.84 -43.72 -13.16
CA ARG A 40 29.85 -43.53 -14.22
C ARG A 40 28.86 -44.70 -14.23
N VAL A 41 27.57 -44.38 -14.18
CA VAL A 41 26.48 -45.34 -14.39
C VAL A 41 25.72 -44.90 -15.64
N THR A 42 25.68 -45.74 -16.66
CA THR A 42 25.19 -45.41 -18.00
C THR A 42 24.45 -46.59 -18.63
N ASP A 43 23.81 -46.41 -19.78
CA ASP A 43 23.16 -47.46 -20.59
C ASP A 43 22.30 -48.42 -19.73
N LYS A 44 21.30 -47.84 -19.04
CA LYS A 44 20.37 -48.54 -18.13
C LYS A 44 21.07 -49.28 -16.98
N GLY A 45 22.34 -48.95 -16.72
CA GLY A 45 23.13 -49.46 -15.62
C GLY A 45 22.44 -49.20 -14.29
N LYS A 46 22.57 -50.16 -13.39
CA LYS A 46 22.00 -50.13 -12.05
C LYS A 46 23.14 -50.17 -11.03
N GLY A 47 22.87 -50.75 -9.87
CA GLY A 47 23.86 -50.99 -8.84
C GLY A 47 23.54 -50.31 -7.53
N LEU A 48 24.01 -50.93 -6.47
CA LEU A 48 23.84 -50.48 -5.10
C LEU A 48 25.20 -50.09 -4.52
N LEU A 49 25.42 -48.79 -4.36
CA LEU A 49 26.67 -48.20 -3.86
C LEU A 49 26.45 -47.71 -2.43
N ILE A 50 27.07 -48.38 -1.44
CA ILE A 50 26.89 -48.05 -0.02
C ILE A 50 28.21 -47.74 0.68
N GLY A 51 28.25 -46.62 1.42
CA GLY A 51 29.37 -46.32 2.32
C GLY A 51 30.68 -46.03 1.60
N ASN A 52 30.65 -45.67 0.32
CA ASN A 52 31.85 -45.41 -0.47
C ASN A 52 32.35 -43.97 -0.29
N GLN A 53 33.64 -43.76 -0.55
CA GLN A 53 34.28 -42.45 -0.63
C GLN A 53 34.66 -42.16 -2.08
N ILE A 54 34.08 -41.12 -2.67
CA ILE A 54 34.28 -40.76 -4.09
C ILE A 54 34.80 -39.32 -4.15
N TYR A 55 36.07 -39.13 -4.50
CA TYR A 55 36.71 -37.82 -4.30
C TYR A 55 37.89 -37.49 -5.20
N SER A 56 38.23 -36.20 -5.32
CA SER A 56 39.41 -35.70 -6.05
C SER A 56 39.52 -36.21 -7.50
N ASN A 57 38.40 -36.43 -8.17
CA ASN A 57 38.38 -36.77 -9.59
C ASN A 57 38.44 -35.50 -10.46
N ARG A 58 39.00 -35.59 -11.67
CA ARG A 58 39.19 -34.44 -12.58
C ARG A 58 37.90 -33.93 -13.22
N SER A 59 36.90 -34.79 -13.36
CA SER A 59 35.54 -34.42 -13.78
C SER A 59 34.57 -34.61 -12.60
N SER A 60 33.29 -34.83 -12.87
CA SER A 60 32.30 -35.11 -11.83
C SER A 60 32.68 -36.35 -11.03
N ASN A 61 32.43 -36.33 -9.73
CA ASN A 61 32.70 -37.51 -8.89
C ASN A 61 31.75 -38.65 -9.26
N VAL A 62 30.47 -38.35 -9.50
CA VAL A 62 29.47 -39.30 -9.98
C VAL A 62 28.78 -38.75 -11.22
N CYS A 63 28.59 -39.59 -12.24
CA CYS A 63 27.77 -39.32 -13.42
C CYS A 63 26.74 -40.44 -13.59
N VAL A 64 25.47 -40.08 -13.72
CA VAL A 64 24.35 -40.99 -14.02
C VAL A 64 23.70 -40.50 -15.30
N ASP A 65 23.77 -41.31 -16.36
CA ASP A 65 23.28 -40.96 -17.68
C ASP A 65 22.60 -42.14 -18.39
N ASP A 66 21.99 -41.88 -19.54
CA ASP A 66 21.39 -42.86 -20.45
C ASP A 66 20.46 -43.87 -19.75
N GLU A 67 19.40 -43.34 -19.12
CA GLU A 67 18.36 -44.10 -18.40
C GLU A 67 18.89 -44.97 -17.24
N ALA A 68 20.08 -44.68 -16.70
CA ALA A 68 20.63 -45.42 -15.56
C ALA A 68 19.86 -45.17 -14.24
N GLU A 69 19.75 -46.22 -13.42
CA GLU A 69 18.95 -46.24 -12.18
C GLU A 69 19.75 -46.72 -10.94
N PRO A 70 20.93 -46.17 -10.63
CA PRO A 70 21.72 -46.61 -9.48
C PRO A 70 21.14 -46.11 -8.14
N ILE A 71 21.48 -46.81 -7.06
CA ILE A 71 21.19 -46.40 -5.68
C ILE A 71 22.50 -46.10 -4.96
N PHE A 72 22.68 -44.85 -4.54
CA PHE A 72 23.77 -44.39 -3.69
C PHE A 72 23.24 -44.14 -2.27
N ARG A 73 23.68 -44.95 -1.30
CA ARG A 73 23.30 -44.79 0.11
C ARG A 73 24.49 -44.57 1.05
N GLY A 74 24.46 -43.51 1.86
CA GLY A 74 25.48 -43.33 2.90
C GLY A 74 26.90 -43.09 2.37
N ASN A 75 27.06 -42.55 1.16
CA ASN A 75 28.36 -42.29 0.55
C ASN A 75 28.85 -40.87 0.87
N ALA A 76 30.16 -40.67 0.79
CA ALA A 76 30.80 -39.36 0.84
C ALA A 76 31.32 -38.98 -0.56
N VAL A 77 30.82 -37.87 -1.11
CA VAL A 77 31.18 -37.37 -2.45
C VAL A 77 31.78 -35.97 -2.30
N TYR A 78 33.09 -35.82 -2.51
CA TYR A 78 33.75 -34.56 -2.13
C TYR A 78 35.00 -34.21 -2.93
N GLU A 79 35.41 -32.94 -2.86
CA GLU A 79 36.68 -32.45 -3.44
C GLU A 79 36.85 -32.78 -4.94
N GLY A 80 35.76 -32.90 -5.69
CA GLY A 80 35.80 -33.04 -7.15
C GLY A 80 36.25 -31.74 -7.83
N SER A 81 36.97 -31.84 -8.95
CA SER A 81 37.37 -30.66 -9.74
C SER A 81 36.22 -30.05 -10.55
N ALA A 82 35.08 -30.73 -10.61
CA ALA A 82 33.83 -30.28 -11.21
C ALA A 82 32.67 -30.54 -10.22
N ASP A 83 31.52 -31.02 -10.68
CA ASP A 83 30.35 -31.28 -9.84
C ASP A 83 30.50 -32.53 -8.97
N GLY A 84 29.82 -32.56 -7.82
CA GLY A 84 29.78 -33.76 -6.98
C GLY A 84 29.05 -34.90 -7.69
N ILE A 85 27.80 -34.64 -8.08
CA ILE A 85 26.94 -35.62 -8.75
C ILE A 85 26.30 -34.94 -9.95
N MET A 86 26.39 -35.56 -11.12
CA MET A 86 25.73 -35.12 -12.34
C MET A 86 24.73 -36.20 -12.79
N VAL A 87 23.48 -35.80 -12.99
CA VAL A 87 22.40 -36.67 -13.51
C VAL A 87 21.88 -36.05 -14.80
N MET A 88 22.02 -36.78 -15.90
CA MET A 88 21.68 -36.29 -17.24
C MET A 88 21.08 -37.39 -18.13
N SER A 89 20.66 -37.03 -19.35
CA SER A 89 20.17 -37.97 -20.37
C SER A 89 19.12 -38.97 -19.82
N ASN A 90 18.09 -38.45 -19.15
CA ASN A 90 17.02 -39.24 -18.51
C ASN A 90 17.48 -40.22 -17.41
N GLY A 91 18.62 -39.99 -16.76
CA GLY A 91 19.04 -40.79 -15.60
C GLY A 91 18.11 -40.62 -14.39
N LEU A 92 17.85 -41.71 -13.65
CA LEU A 92 16.84 -41.80 -12.56
C LEU A 92 17.44 -42.14 -11.19
N GLY A 93 18.73 -41.87 -10.97
CA GLY A 93 19.46 -42.30 -9.79
C GLY A 93 18.82 -41.90 -8.44
N THR A 94 18.89 -42.78 -7.45
CA THR A 94 18.46 -42.52 -6.07
C THR A 94 19.67 -42.26 -5.18
N PHE A 95 19.69 -41.09 -4.53
CA PHE A 95 20.74 -40.67 -3.62
C PHE A 95 20.14 -40.45 -2.23
N GLU A 96 20.41 -41.38 -1.31
CA GLU A 96 19.90 -41.37 0.06
C GLU A 96 21.02 -41.25 1.11
N ASP A 97 20.84 -40.37 2.10
CA ASP A 97 21.75 -40.26 3.26
C ASP A 97 23.23 -40.02 2.87
N ASN A 98 23.51 -39.34 1.75
CA ASN A 98 24.88 -39.05 1.31
C ASN A 98 25.36 -37.68 1.83
N ASP A 99 26.69 -37.55 1.97
CA ASP A 99 27.40 -36.32 2.32
C ASP A 99 28.14 -35.80 1.07
N ILE A 100 27.66 -34.69 0.51
CA ILE A 100 28.11 -34.12 -0.77
C ILE A 100 28.70 -32.74 -0.53
N ARG A 101 30.03 -32.60 -0.60
CA ARG A 101 30.69 -31.38 -0.11
C ARG A 101 31.98 -30.97 -0.80
N SER A 102 32.31 -29.69 -0.68
CA SER A 102 33.62 -29.15 -1.08
C SER A 102 34.01 -29.46 -2.53
N ASN A 103 33.04 -29.58 -3.44
CA ASN A 103 33.32 -29.72 -4.86
C ASN A 103 33.54 -28.33 -5.48
N GLU A 104 34.39 -28.25 -6.50
CA GLU A 104 34.68 -26.99 -7.22
C GLU A 104 33.51 -26.53 -8.11
N GLY A 105 32.59 -27.45 -8.46
CA GLY A 105 31.31 -27.15 -9.10
C GLY A 105 30.15 -27.12 -8.10
N SER A 106 28.96 -27.53 -8.57
CA SER A 106 27.78 -27.69 -7.72
C SER A 106 27.83 -29.02 -6.97
N GLY A 107 27.09 -29.13 -5.87
CA GLY A 107 26.95 -30.41 -5.16
C GLY A 107 26.27 -31.45 -6.04
N VAL A 108 25.12 -31.09 -6.60
CA VAL A 108 24.37 -31.91 -7.56
C VAL A 108 23.95 -31.05 -8.76
N VAL A 109 24.11 -31.58 -9.97
CA VAL A 109 23.57 -31.02 -11.21
C VAL A 109 22.58 -32.02 -11.80
N ILE A 110 21.40 -31.52 -12.17
CA ILE A 110 20.35 -32.28 -12.85
C ILE A 110 20.05 -31.57 -14.16
N MET A 111 20.22 -32.27 -15.28
CA MET A 111 20.07 -31.68 -16.60
C MET A 111 19.59 -32.66 -17.65
N SER A 112 19.20 -32.16 -18.83
CA SER A 112 18.88 -32.95 -20.02
C SER A 112 17.91 -34.11 -19.74
N GLY A 113 16.76 -33.82 -19.10
CA GLY A 113 15.74 -34.81 -18.75
C GLY A 113 16.04 -35.66 -17.51
N GLY A 114 17.15 -35.43 -16.80
CA GLY A 114 17.47 -36.17 -15.57
C GLY A 114 16.39 -36.01 -14.50
N GLU A 115 16.04 -37.11 -13.82
CA GLU A 115 14.97 -37.15 -12.81
C GLU A 115 15.38 -37.97 -11.57
N PRO A 116 16.41 -37.54 -10.82
CA PRO A 116 16.85 -38.29 -9.64
C PRO A 116 15.92 -38.11 -8.44
N THR A 117 16.04 -39.03 -7.49
CA THR A 117 15.51 -38.84 -6.13
C THR A 117 16.64 -38.52 -5.17
N LEU A 118 16.65 -37.29 -4.61
CA LEU A 118 17.57 -36.86 -3.56
C LEU A 118 16.84 -36.83 -2.23
N SER A 119 17.19 -37.72 -1.31
CA SER A 119 16.55 -37.83 0.00
C SER A 119 17.55 -37.85 1.16
N LYS A 120 17.34 -37.01 2.18
CA LYS A 120 18.15 -37.01 3.42
C LYS A 120 19.65 -36.80 3.21
N ASN A 121 20.04 -36.17 2.10
CA ASN A 121 21.44 -35.85 1.87
C ASN A 121 21.85 -34.58 2.62
N THR A 122 23.13 -34.49 2.95
CA THR A 122 23.77 -33.27 3.46
C THR A 122 24.62 -32.68 2.33
N ILE A 123 24.26 -31.50 1.83
CA ILE A 123 24.88 -30.89 0.65
C ILE A 123 25.45 -29.52 1.01
N HIS A 124 26.78 -29.42 1.11
CA HIS A 124 27.37 -28.22 1.70
C HIS A 124 28.77 -27.84 1.23
N ARG A 125 29.10 -26.55 1.37
CA ARG A 125 30.45 -26.00 1.07
C ARG A 125 30.93 -26.23 -0.37
N ASN A 126 30.01 -26.40 -1.32
CA ASN A 126 30.35 -26.45 -2.74
C ASN A 126 30.58 -25.02 -3.26
N ARG A 127 31.49 -24.88 -4.23
CA ARG A 127 31.94 -23.59 -4.77
C ARG A 127 30.92 -22.94 -5.69
N ALA A 128 29.97 -23.69 -6.21
CA ALA A 128 28.81 -23.17 -6.95
C ALA A 128 27.51 -23.34 -6.14
N HIS A 129 26.50 -23.99 -6.71
CA HIS A 129 25.20 -24.22 -6.08
C HIS A 129 25.22 -25.48 -5.20
N GLY A 130 24.27 -25.59 -4.27
CA GLY A 130 24.01 -26.87 -3.60
C GLY A 130 23.45 -27.87 -4.61
N ILE A 131 22.31 -27.52 -5.21
CA ILE A 131 21.68 -28.26 -6.29
C ILE A 131 21.39 -27.29 -7.45
N PHE A 132 21.76 -27.68 -8.66
CA PHE A 132 21.45 -26.94 -9.88
C PHE A 132 20.59 -27.81 -10.81
N VAL A 133 19.41 -27.33 -11.18
CA VAL A 133 18.47 -27.99 -12.08
C VAL A 133 18.34 -27.11 -13.33
N THR A 134 18.72 -27.65 -14.49
CA THR A 134 18.84 -26.89 -15.75
C THR A 134 18.49 -27.78 -16.93
N GLU A 135 18.40 -27.20 -18.13
CA GLU A 135 18.16 -27.90 -19.40
C GLU A 135 17.10 -29.01 -19.32
N ASP A 136 15.84 -28.66 -18.97
CA ASP A 136 14.75 -29.64 -18.80
C ASP A 136 15.05 -30.69 -17.71
N GLY A 137 15.61 -30.24 -16.58
CA GLY A 137 15.89 -31.08 -15.43
C GLY A 137 14.66 -31.25 -14.52
N HIS A 138 14.51 -32.44 -13.95
CA HIS A 138 13.40 -32.81 -13.07
C HIS A 138 13.87 -33.47 -11.77
N GLY A 139 12.98 -34.14 -11.06
CA GLY A 139 13.32 -35.00 -9.93
C GLY A 139 12.72 -34.57 -8.61
N PHE A 140 12.97 -35.40 -7.60
CA PHE A 140 12.40 -35.28 -6.26
C PHE A 140 13.49 -34.94 -5.25
N ILE A 141 13.49 -33.69 -4.80
CA ILE A 141 14.44 -33.16 -3.83
C ILE A 141 13.73 -33.06 -2.49
N LYS A 142 13.93 -34.02 -1.58
CA LYS A 142 13.20 -34.08 -0.33
C LYS A 142 14.05 -34.31 0.92
N ARG A 143 13.71 -33.64 2.01
CA ARG A 143 14.34 -33.88 3.34
C ARG A 143 15.86 -33.71 3.35
N ASN A 144 16.42 -32.88 2.49
CA ASN A 144 17.87 -32.63 2.44
C ASN A 144 18.25 -31.44 3.33
N GLU A 145 19.47 -31.46 3.87
CA GLU A 145 20.11 -30.30 4.49
C GLU A 145 21.09 -29.66 3.51
N ILE A 146 20.80 -28.41 3.09
CA ILE A 146 21.56 -27.71 2.05
C ILE A 146 22.09 -26.40 2.64
N PHE A 147 23.41 -26.30 2.82
CA PHE A 147 23.96 -25.13 3.52
C PHE A 147 25.39 -24.76 3.15
N GLN A 148 25.78 -23.50 3.41
CA GLN A 148 27.15 -23.01 3.20
C GLN A 148 27.69 -23.19 1.77
N ASN A 149 26.82 -23.33 0.76
CA ASN A 149 27.21 -23.26 -0.64
C ASN A 149 27.41 -21.78 -1.03
N VAL A 150 28.33 -21.54 -1.98
CA VAL A 150 28.76 -20.17 -2.31
C VAL A 150 27.68 -19.41 -3.10
N LEU A 151 27.02 -20.07 -4.05
CA LEU A 151 25.92 -19.49 -4.81
C LEU A 151 24.58 -19.85 -4.15
N ALA A 152 23.55 -20.15 -4.95
CA ALA A 152 22.26 -20.51 -4.40
C ALA A 152 22.27 -21.90 -3.74
N GLY A 153 21.42 -22.10 -2.73
CA GLY A 153 21.19 -23.43 -2.16
C GLY A 153 20.61 -24.38 -3.21
N ILE A 154 19.53 -23.95 -3.86
CA ILE A 154 18.92 -24.61 -5.03
C ILE A 154 18.75 -23.57 -6.14
N TYR A 155 19.12 -23.90 -7.37
CA TYR A 155 18.93 -23.04 -8.53
C TYR A 155 18.19 -23.83 -9.61
N ILE A 156 17.14 -23.23 -10.19
CA ILE A 156 16.28 -23.84 -11.21
C ILE A 156 16.23 -22.90 -12.41
N ASP A 157 16.57 -23.39 -13.60
CA ASP A 157 16.42 -22.63 -14.84
C ASP A 157 16.08 -23.48 -16.06
N SER A 158 15.96 -22.83 -17.22
CA SER A 158 15.85 -23.47 -18.53
C SER A 158 14.70 -24.48 -18.59
N GLU A 159 13.50 -24.00 -18.24
CA GLU A 159 12.23 -24.76 -18.24
C GLU A 159 12.20 -25.97 -17.27
N SER A 160 13.22 -26.12 -16.42
CA SER A 160 13.29 -27.21 -15.44
C SER A 160 12.16 -27.14 -14.40
N ASN A 161 11.66 -28.31 -13.99
CA ASN A 161 10.50 -28.40 -13.11
C ASN A 161 10.65 -29.48 -12.02
N PRO A 162 11.49 -29.26 -11.00
CA PRO A 162 11.68 -30.21 -9.90
C PRO A 162 10.59 -30.10 -8.83
N SER A 163 10.40 -31.18 -8.06
CA SER A 163 9.59 -31.20 -6.84
C SER A 163 10.48 -31.11 -5.61
N ILE A 164 10.34 -30.03 -4.83
CA ILE A 164 11.19 -29.66 -3.71
C ILE A 164 10.37 -29.61 -2.44
N SER A 165 10.55 -30.59 -1.54
CA SER A 165 9.76 -30.69 -0.31
C SER A 165 10.52 -31.01 0.97
N HIS A 166 10.12 -30.41 2.09
CA HIS A 166 10.69 -30.72 3.41
C HIS A 166 12.21 -30.54 3.53
N ASN A 167 12.82 -29.69 2.71
CA ASN A 167 14.26 -29.42 2.78
C ASN A 167 14.54 -28.28 3.75
N ARG A 168 15.78 -28.27 4.26
CA ARG A 168 16.32 -27.20 5.09
C ARG A 168 17.45 -26.49 4.34
N VAL A 169 17.19 -25.29 3.83
CA VAL A 169 18.11 -24.51 2.98
C VAL A 169 18.60 -23.29 3.73
N SER A 170 19.89 -23.22 4.08
CA SER A 170 20.36 -22.19 5.02
C SER A 170 21.82 -21.81 4.95
N ASN A 171 22.17 -20.69 5.59
CA ASN A 171 23.56 -20.27 5.79
C ASN A 171 24.38 -20.20 4.48
N GLY A 172 23.71 -20.01 3.34
CA GLY A 172 24.35 -19.80 2.03
C GLY A 172 24.86 -18.37 1.89
N LEU A 173 25.92 -18.19 1.11
CA LEU A 173 26.38 -16.85 0.74
C LEU A 173 25.50 -16.21 -0.35
N GLY A 174 24.76 -17.02 -1.10
CA GLY A 174 23.77 -16.58 -2.09
C GLY A 174 22.32 -16.61 -1.59
N THR A 175 21.40 -16.72 -2.54
CA THR A 175 19.96 -16.90 -2.32
C THR A 175 19.66 -18.33 -1.85
N GLY A 176 18.62 -18.54 -1.04
CA GLY A 176 18.19 -19.88 -0.65
C GLY A 176 17.78 -20.72 -1.86
N ILE A 177 16.71 -20.30 -2.54
CA ILE A 177 16.21 -20.93 -3.78
C ILE A 177 16.04 -19.86 -4.87
N THR A 178 16.66 -20.06 -6.03
CA THR A 178 16.49 -19.19 -7.20
C THR A 178 15.78 -19.92 -8.32
N ILE A 179 14.81 -19.25 -8.94
CA ILE A 179 14.07 -19.71 -10.12
C ILE A 179 14.24 -18.66 -11.21
N ALA A 180 14.82 -19.04 -12.34
CA ALA A 180 15.23 -18.14 -13.41
C ALA A 180 14.93 -18.72 -14.79
N ASP A 181 14.93 -17.88 -15.81
CA ASP A 181 14.99 -18.27 -17.23
C ASP A 181 13.95 -19.34 -17.60
N GLU A 182 12.68 -18.98 -17.38
CA GLU A 182 11.48 -19.83 -17.55
C GLU A 182 11.45 -21.11 -16.70
N GLY A 183 12.35 -21.24 -15.71
CA GLY A 183 12.31 -22.32 -14.72
C GLY A 183 11.00 -22.34 -13.93
N GLU A 184 10.55 -23.53 -13.59
CA GLU A 184 9.34 -23.79 -12.80
C GLU A 184 9.72 -24.45 -11.46
N GLY A 185 8.88 -25.35 -10.98
CA GLY A 185 9.10 -26.12 -9.75
C GLY A 185 7.96 -25.99 -8.76
N ARG A 186 7.71 -27.09 -8.05
CA ARG A 186 6.82 -27.14 -6.89
C ARG A 186 7.67 -27.13 -5.61
N ILE A 187 7.59 -26.04 -4.86
CA ILE A 187 8.40 -25.79 -3.67
C ILE A 187 7.46 -25.77 -2.46
N GLU A 188 7.46 -26.84 -1.67
CA GLU A 188 6.50 -27.02 -0.58
C GLU A 188 7.10 -27.46 0.76
N ASP A 189 6.55 -26.94 1.86
CA ASP A 189 6.92 -27.36 3.22
C ASP A 189 8.44 -27.30 3.52
N ASN A 190 9.16 -26.35 2.94
CA ASN A 190 10.60 -26.16 3.17
C ASN A 190 10.88 -25.09 4.24
N ASP A 191 12.03 -25.25 4.90
CA ASP A 191 12.62 -24.25 5.79
C ASP A 191 13.78 -23.53 5.10
N ILE A 192 13.62 -22.23 4.85
CA ILE A 192 14.59 -21.41 4.13
C ILE A 192 14.99 -20.22 5.01
N PHE A 193 16.21 -20.22 5.55
CA PHE A 193 16.57 -19.28 6.61
C PHE A 193 18.06 -18.96 6.68
N LEU A 194 18.42 -17.83 7.28
CA LEU A 194 19.81 -17.37 7.48
C LEU A 194 20.64 -17.28 6.17
N ASN A 195 20.00 -17.12 5.03
CA ASN A 195 20.68 -16.90 3.76
C ASN A 195 21.06 -15.42 3.61
N LYS A 196 22.22 -15.13 2.99
CA LYS A 196 22.75 -13.77 2.91
C LYS A 196 22.00 -12.88 1.93
N LEU A 197 21.56 -13.44 0.80
CA LEU A 197 20.73 -12.75 -0.19
C LEU A 197 19.25 -13.04 0.10
N CYS A 198 18.46 -13.37 -0.93
CA CYS A 198 17.04 -13.63 -0.74
C CYS A 198 16.79 -15.02 -0.12
N GLY A 199 15.65 -15.21 0.54
CA GLY A 199 15.16 -16.56 0.82
C GLY A 199 14.80 -17.28 -0.47
N ILE A 200 13.86 -16.70 -1.23
CA ILE A 200 13.50 -17.12 -2.58
C ILE A 200 13.64 -15.95 -3.54
N GLU A 201 14.21 -16.18 -4.72
CA GLU A 201 14.24 -15.22 -5.82
C GLU A 201 13.64 -15.84 -7.10
N VAL A 202 12.70 -15.12 -7.72
CA VAL A 202 12.12 -15.47 -9.03
C VAL A 202 12.44 -14.36 -10.03
N ARG A 203 13.06 -14.72 -11.15
CA ARG A 203 13.45 -13.77 -12.19
C ARG A 203 13.37 -14.35 -13.60
N THR A 204 13.51 -13.47 -14.59
CA THR A 204 13.64 -13.83 -16.00
C THR A 204 12.58 -14.84 -16.46
N GLY A 205 11.31 -14.54 -16.21
CA GLY A 205 10.18 -15.37 -16.62
C GLY A 205 9.83 -16.55 -15.70
N GLY A 206 10.68 -16.90 -14.74
CA GLY A 206 10.45 -18.03 -13.83
C GLY A 206 9.06 -18.02 -13.17
N ASN A 207 8.46 -19.21 -13.02
CA ASN A 207 7.05 -19.35 -12.68
C ASN A 207 6.75 -20.53 -11.71
N PRO A 208 7.25 -20.51 -10.47
CA PRO A 208 7.09 -21.62 -9.54
C PRO A 208 5.71 -21.63 -8.84
N LEU A 209 5.34 -22.79 -8.29
CA LEU A 209 4.36 -22.91 -7.21
C LEU A 209 5.10 -23.01 -5.87
N VAL A 210 4.91 -22.03 -4.99
CA VAL A 210 5.57 -21.94 -3.68
C VAL A 210 4.51 -22.00 -2.58
N GLN A 211 4.44 -23.10 -1.83
CA GLN A 211 3.35 -23.34 -0.89
C GLN A 211 3.82 -23.79 0.50
N ALA A 212 3.21 -23.26 1.56
CA ALA A 212 3.42 -23.71 2.94
C ALA A 212 4.89 -23.70 3.43
N ASN A 213 5.74 -22.87 2.85
CA ASN A 213 7.14 -22.76 3.26
C ASN A 213 7.31 -21.77 4.42
N ARG A 214 8.37 -21.96 5.21
CA ARG A 214 8.83 -20.98 6.21
C ARG A 214 10.10 -20.31 5.72
N ILE A 215 10.05 -18.99 5.54
CA ILE A 215 11.12 -18.17 4.97
C ILE A 215 11.50 -17.08 5.97
N TYR A 216 12.60 -17.27 6.70
CA TYR A 216 12.82 -16.47 7.91
C TYR A 216 14.28 -16.20 8.27
N GLU A 217 14.50 -15.17 9.09
CA GLU A 217 15.82 -14.83 9.65
C GLU A 217 16.93 -14.69 8.57
N GLY A 218 16.56 -14.42 7.32
CA GLY A 218 17.49 -14.11 6.24
C GLY A 218 18.01 -12.68 6.38
N ILE A 219 19.25 -12.45 5.93
CA ILE A 219 19.82 -11.10 5.91
C ILE A 219 19.16 -10.28 4.79
N GLY A 220 18.89 -10.89 3.63
CA GLY A 220 18.24 -10.21 2.51
C GLY A 220 16.71 -10.26 2.58
N VAL A 221 16.09 -10.11 1.41
CA VAL A 221 14.63 -10.11 1.24
C VAL A 221 14.09 -11.53 1.45
N GLY A 222 12.92 -11.69 2.08
CA GLY A 222 12.29 -13.00 2.20
C GLY A 222 12.02 -13.63 0.83
N VAL A 223 11.15 -12.97 0.04
CA VAL A 223 10.83 -13.36 -1.35
C VAL A 223 11.01 -12.17 -2.28
N LYS A 224 11.82 -12.33 -3.32
CA LYS A 224 12.00 -11.34 -4.38
C LYS A 224 11.46 -11.86 -5.71
N VAL A 225 10.62 -11.10 -6.39
CA VAL A 225 10.19 -11.37 -7.76
C VAL A 225 10.55 -10.17 -8.64
N THR A 226 11.30 -10.41 -9.71
CA THR A 226 11.87 -9.36 -10.57
C THR A 226 11.92 -9.81 -12.02
N THR A 227 12.24 -8.90 -12.94
CA THR A 227 12.48 -9.16 -14.38
C THR A 227 11.42 -10.08 -14.99
N ASP A 228 10.17 -9.62 -15.01
CA ASP A 228 8.99 -10.35 -15.49
C ASP A 228 8.72 -11.72 -14.82
N GLY A 229 9.37 -12.01 -13.70
CA GLY A 229 9.11 -13.19 -12.87
C GLY A 229 7.66 -13.29 -12.43
N ARG A 230 7.18 -14.52 -12.32
CA ARG A 230 5.79 -14.88 -12.05
C ARG A 230 5.73 -15.82 -10.83
N GLY A 231 4.82 -16.78 -10.85
CA GLY A 231 4.64 -17.76 -9.79
C GLY A 231 3.46 -17.49 -8.88
N THR A 232 3.07 -18.53 -8.16
CA THR A 232 1.98 -18.51 -7.19
C THR A 232 2.51 -18.89 -5.82
N PHE A 233 2.30 -18.01 -4.84
CA PHE A 233 2.78 -18.14 -3.47
C PHE A 233 1.56 -18.33 -2.55
N LYS A 234 1.42 -19.51 -1.95
CA LYS A 234 0.26 -19.85 -1.11
C LYS A 234 0.66 -20.21 0.31
N GLU A 235 -0.01 -19.62 1.29
CA GLU A 235 0.06 -20.07 2.69
C GLU A 235 1.49 -20.13 3.27
N ASN A 236 2.42 -19.34 2.73
CA ASN A 236 3.79 -19.26 3.23
C ASN A 236 3.87 -18.33 4.45
N GLN A 237 4.84 -18.62 5.32
CA GLN A 237 5.21 -17.77 6.45
C GLN A 237 6.54 -17.08 6.14
N ILE A 238 6.52 -15.75 6.02
CA ILE A 238 7.69 -14.94 5.67
C ILE A 238 7.94 -13.97 6.82
N TYR A 239 9.01 -14.16 7.60
CA TYR A 239 9.15 -13.41 8.85
C TYR A 239 10.57 -13.17 9.32
N ARG A 240 10.79 -12.10 10.09
CA ARG A 240 12.08 -11.77 10.73
C ARG A 240 13.27 -11.70 9.77
N ASN A 241 13.02 -11.37 8.50
CA ASN A 241 14.09 -11.06 7.57
C ASN A 241 14.58 -9.63 7.82
N SER A 242 15.88 -9.39 7.65
CA SER A 242 16.47 -8.06 7.89
C SER A 242 16.14 -7.04 6.79
N HIS A 243 15.69 -7.50 5.61
CA HIS A 243 15.06 -6.65 4.60
C HIS A 243 13.57 -6.99 4.44
N ALA A 244 12.94 -6.47 3.39
CA ALA A 244 11.51 -6.58 3.23
C ALA A 244 11.07 -8.04 3.16
N GLY A 245 9.86 -8.34 3.63
CA GLY A 245 9.28 -9.67 3.51
C GLY A 245 9.16 -10.08 2.04
N VAL A 246 8.54 -9.22 1.23
CA VAL A 246 8.35 -9.44 -0.21
C VAL A 246 8.77 -8.20 -0.99
N VAL A 247 9.50 -8.39 -2.10
CA VAL A 247 9.84 -7.33 -3.06
C VAL A 247 9.38 -7.74 -4.47
N LEU A 248 8.61 -6.85 -5.12
CA LEU A 248 8.22 -6.94 -6.52
C LEU A 248 8.81 -5.78 -7.31
N GLU A 249 9.55 -6.05 -8.37
CA GLU A 249 10.13 -5.01 -9.23
C GLU A 249 10.22 -5.45 -10.70
N ASN A 250 10.62 -4.53 -11.58
CA ASN A 250 10.93 -4.79 -12.99
C ASN A 250 9.90 -5.67 -13.71
N GLY A 251 8.64 -5.26 -13.67
CA GLY A 251 7.55 -5.94 -14.38
C GLY A 251 7.03 -7.23 -13.73
N ALA A 252 7.48 -7.59 -12.52
CA ALA A 252 7.03 -8.78 -11.79
C ALA A 252 5.49 -8.93 -11.70
N LYS A 253 4.98 -10.16 -11.88
CA LYS A 253 3.55 -10.49 -11.93
C LYS A 253 3.15 -11.73 -11.10
N PRO A 254 3.58 -11.88 -9.83
CA PRO A 254 3.22 -13.04 -9.01
C PRO A 254 1.83 -12.91 -8.39
N ILE A 255 1.29 -14.03 -7.92
CA ILE A 255 0.08 -14.10 -7.09
C ILE A 255 0.46 -14.59 -5.69
N PHE A 256 0.12 -13.81 -4.66
CA PHE A 256 0.26 -14.18 -3.25
C PHE A 256 -1.12 -14.40 -2.63
N GLU A 257 -1.42 -15.61 -2.18
CA GLU A 257 -2.70 -15.97 -1.57
C GLU A 257 -2.51 -16.55 -0.15
N GLY A 258 -3.15 -15.95 0.85
CA GLY A 258 -3.20 -16.53 2.20
C GLY A 258 -1.85 -16.57 2.95
N ASN A 259 -0.85 -15.81 2.53
CA ASN A 259 0.47 -15.79 3.18
C ASN A 259 0.47 -14.91 4.44
N ALA A 260 1.37 -15.21 5.37
CA ALA A 260 1.66 -14.39 6.55
C ALA A 260 3.04 -13.74 6.41
N ILE A 261 3.08 -12.42 6.35
CA ILE A 261 4.28 -11.59 6.18
C ILE A 261 4.43 -10.70 7.42
N PHE A 262 5.37 -11.02 8.31
CA PHE A 262 5.37 -10.40 9.63
C PHE A 262 6.73 -10.25 10.30
N GLU A 263 6.83 -9.32 11.26
CA GLU A 263 8.02 -9.11 12.09
C GLU A 263 9.32 -8.89 11.28
N GLY A 264 9.25 -8.40 10.03
CA GLY A 264 10.42 -7.99 9.26
C GLY A 264 11.04 -6.69 9.79
N GLU A 265 12.35 -6.53 9.61
CA GLU A 265 13.08 -5.34 10.08
C GLU A 265 12.88 -4.09 9.18
N THR A 266 12.22 -4.26 8.03
CA THR A 266 11.87 -3.15 7.13
C THR A 266 10.38 -3.20 6.72
N ASP A 267 10.06 -3.05 5.44
CA ASP A 267 8.69 -3.09 4.93
C ASP A 267 8.17 -4.52 4.86
N GLY A 268 6.86 -4.74 5.02
CA GLY A 268 6.26 -6.05 4.76
C GLY A 268 6.35 -6.41 3.28
N VAL A 269 5.80 -5.55 2.42
CA VAL A 269 5.76 -5.71 0.96
C VAL A 269 6.21 -4.43 0.28
N ASN A 270 7.13 -4.54 -0.68
CA ASN A 270 7.58 -3.42 -1.51
C ASN A 270 7.33 -3.73 -2.99
N CYS A 271 6.47 -2.93 -3.64
CA CYS A 271 6.14 -3.04 -5.06
C CYS A 271 6.66 -1.80 -5.80
N SER A 272 7.51 -2.01 -6.80
CA SER A 272 8.11 -0.94 -7.58
C SER A 272 8.21 -1.28 -9.07
N SER A 273 8.72 -0.35 -9.87
CA SER A 273 9.16 -0.53 -11.26
C SER A 273 8.18 -1.33 -12.12
N TYR A 274 6.95 -0.81 -12.28
CA TYR A 274 5.89 -1.38 -13.11
C TYR A 274 5.42 -2.80 -12.74
N SER A 275 5.68 -3.27 -11.51
CA SER A 275 5.14 -4.54 -11.02
C SER A 275 3.61 -4.55 -10.96
N THR A 276 2.99 -5.69 -11.29
CA THR A 276 1.53 -5.87 -11.44
C THR A 276 1.01 -7.14 -10.75
N GLY A 277 1.66 -7.60 -9.69
CA GLY A 277 1.22 -8.77 -8.93
C GLY A 277 -0.12 -8.59 -8.20
N GLU A 278 -0.61 -9.67 -7.58
CA GLU A 278 -1.83 -9.68 -6.79
C GLU A 278 -1.60 -10.30 -5.40
N PHE A 279 -2.09 -9.64 -4.35
CA PHE A 279 -2.11 -10.13 -2.99
C PHE A 279 -3.57 -10.34 -2.55
N VAL A 280 -3.96 -11.58 -2.29
CA VAL A 280 -5.31 -11.97 -1.86
C VAL A 280 -5.27 -12.60 -0.47
N LYS A 281 -6.05 -12.07 0.49
CA LYS A 281 -6.23 -12.67 1.83
C LYS A 281 -4.92 -12.89 2.61
N ASN A 282 -3.90 -12.07 2.38
CA ASN A 282 -2.64 -12.14 3.12
C ASN A 282 -2.73 -11.33 4.42
N LYS A 283 -1.88 -11.70 5.39
CA LYS A 283 -1.67 -10.96 6.63
C LYS A 283 -0.31 -10.28 6.58
N ILE A 284 -0.27 -8.96 6.62
CA ILE A 284 0.95 -8.14 6.54
C ILE A 284 1.05 -7.32 7.83
N VAL A 285 1.74 -7.86 8.82
CA VAL A 285 1.59 -7.40 10.21
C VAL A 285 2.90 -7.19 10.96
N LYS A 286 2.95 -6.19 11.84
CA LYS A 286 4.08 -5.96 12.77
C LYS A 286 5.44 -5.78 12.11
N ASN A 287 5.49 -5.26 10.88
CA ASN A 287 6.75 -4.93 10.23
C ASN A 287 7.30 -3.61 10.78
N ALA A 288 8.62 -3.48 10.81
CA ALA A 288 9.29 -2.35 11.46
C ALA A 288 9.22 -1.03 10.68
N LEU A 289 8.83 -1.06 9.40
CA LEU A 289 8.50 0.12 8.60
C LEU A 289 7.05 0.07 8.10
N MET A 290 6.82 0.16 6.79
CA MET A 290 5.48 0.13 6.21
C MET A 290 4.95 -1.29 6.15
N GLY A 291 3.62 -1.45 6.15
CA GLY A 291 3.02 -2.72 5.75
C GLY A 291 3.29 -2.97 4.27
N VAL A 292 2.88 -2.02 3.41
CA VAL A 292 2.99 -2.10 1.95
C VAL A 292 3.47 -0.77 1.37
N VAL A 293 4.43 -0.83 0.45
CA VAL A 293 4.92 0.32 -0.34
C VAL A 293 4.64 0.07 -1.83
N ILE A 294 4.07 1.05 -2.52
CA ILE A 294 3.77 0.99 -3.97
C ILE A 294 4.35 2.24 -4.64
N THR A 295 5.37 2.07 -5.49
CA THR A 295 6.14 3.15 -6.10
C THR A 295 6.44 2.92 -7.58
N ARG A 296 7.00 3.93 -8.27
CA ARG A 296 7.57 3.82 -9.62
C ARG A 296 6.63 3.11 -10.60
N HIS A 297 5.40 3.62 -10.67
CA HIS A 297 4.33 3.11 -11.54
C HIS A 297 3.88 1.67 -11.28
N ALA A 298 4.29 1.04 -10.18
CA ALA A 298 3.72 -0.23 -9.76
C ALA A 298 2.20 -0.12 -9.60
N ASN A 299 1.50 -1.15 -10.08
CA ASN A 299 0.04 -1.24 -10.09
C ASN A 299 -0.41 -2.60 -9.56
N THR A 300 0.21 -3.02 -8.44
CA THR A 300 -0.11 -4.27 -7.74
C THR A 300 -1.48 -4.17 -7.07
N LYS A 301 -2.23 -5.26 -7.10
CA LYS A 301 -3.58 -5.36 -6.55
C LYS A 301 -3.57 -6.03 -5.18
N PHE A 302 -4.33 -5.49 -4.23
CA PHE A 302 -4.48 -5.98 -2.87
C PHE A 302 -5.97 -6.19 -2.59
N VAL A 303 -6.37 -7.45 -2.40
CA VAL A 303 -7.75 -7.87 -2.16
C VAL A 303 -7.88 -8.58 -0.82
N GLN A 304 -8.77 -8.10 0.05
CA GLN A 304 -9.12 -8.77 1.31
C GLN A 304 -7.92 -9.07 2.22
N ASN A 305 -6.87 -8.25 2.18
CA ASN A 305 -5.70 -8.41 3.05
C ASN A 305 -5.93 -7.74 4.41
N GLU A 306 -5.28 -8.28 5.43
CA GLU A 306 -5.13 -7.64 6.74
C GLU A 306 -3.76 -6.94 6.77
N VAL A 307 -3.75 -5.62 6.96
CA VAL A 307 -2.52 -4.82 7.07
C VAL A 307 -2.53 -4.07 8.39
N SER A 308 -1.90 -4.65 9.41
CA SER A 308 -2.10 -4.22 10.78
C SER A 308 -0.83 -4.13 11.63
N ALA A 309 -0.86 -3.22 12.61
CA ALA A 309 0.19 -3.07 13.63
C ALA A 309 1.63 -2.85 13.08
N ASN A 310 1.77 -2.31 11.87
CA ASN A 310 3.09 -1.93 11.33
C ASN A 310 3.55 -0.62 12.00
N ARG A 311 4.86 -0.46 12.16
CA ARG A 311 5.44 0.69 12.90
C ARG A 311 5.35 2.02 12.16
N ARG A 312 4.96 2.01 10.88
CA ARG A 312 4.66 3.21 10.10
C ARG A 312 3.24 3.12 9.52
N SER A 313 3.04 3.48 8.25
CA SER A 313 1.73 3.38 7.60
C SER A 313 1.41 1.93 7.18
N GLY A 314 0.12 1.61 7.09
CA GLY A 314 -0.33 0.34 6.53
C GLY A 314 0.03 0.25 5.06
N PHE A 315 -0.41 1.23 4.27
CA PHE A 315 -0.03 1.42 2.88
C PHE A 315 0.65 2.77 2.66
N GLN A 316 1.71 2.80 1.85
CA GLN A 316 2.28 4.00 1.27
C GLN A 316 2.26 3.88 -0.25
N ILE A 317 1.59 4.81 -0.93
CA ILE A 317 1.55 4.91 -2.39
C ILE A 317 2.22 6.23 -2.78
N ALA A 318 3.41 6.13 -3.34
CA ALA A 318 4.28 7.26 -3.64
C ALA A 318 4.90 7.14 -5.04
N ASP A 319 5.64 8.15 -5.47
CA ASP A 319 6.44 8.18 -6.71
C ASP A 319 5.68 7.61 -7.93
N SER A 320 4.50 8.17 -8.19
CA SER A 320 3.60 7.74 -9.28
C SER A 320 3.07 6.28 -9.20
N GLY A 321 3.11 5.65 -8.04
CA GLY A 321 2.45 4.36 -7.77
C GLY A 321 0.93 4.43 -7.97
N ARG A 322 0.31 3.32 -8.40
CA ARG A 322 -1.10 3.28 -8.85
C ARG A 322 -2.00 2.25 -8.16
N GLY A 323 -1.46 1.48 -7.22
CA GLY A 323 -2.06 0.25 -6.67
C GLY A 323 -3.60 0.22 -6.48
N GLN A 324 -4.16 -0.98 -6.59
CA GLN A 324 -5.59 -1.23 -6.49
C GLN A 324 -5.92 -1.91 -5.16
N LEU A 325 -6.72 -1.29 -4.31
CA LEU A 325 -7.03 -1.78 -2.97
C LEU A 325 -8.53 -2.08 -2.89
N GLU A 326 -8.89 -3.34 -2.64
CA GLU A 326 -10.28 -3.81 -2.53
C GLU A 326 -10.52 -4.64 -1.26
N GLY A 327 -11.51 -4.25 -0.45
CA GLY A 327 -11.93 -5.04 0.71
C GLY A 327 -10.87 -5.29 1.78
N ASN A 328 -9.80 -4.50 1.83
CA ASN A 328 -8.71 -4.69 2.80
C ASN A 328 -9.08 -4.14 4.18
N ASP A 329 -8.52 -4.75 5.21
CA ASP A 329 -8.64 -4.32 6.61
C ASP A 329 -7.32 -3.69 7.07
N VAL A 330 -7.32 -2.38 7.29
CA VAL A 330 -6.12 -1.59 7.59
C VAL A 330 -6.27 -0.94 8.95
N CYS A 331 -5.55 -1.44 9.95
CA CYS A 331 -5.79 -1.04 11.34
C CYS A 331 -4.55 -1.07 12.23
N PHE A 332 -4.59 -0.31 13.33
CA PHE A 332 -3.54 -0.29 14.38
C PHE A 332 -2.12 0.07 13.90
N ASN A 333 -1.97 0.58 12.67
CA ASN A 333 -0.70 1.11 12.18
C ASN A 333 -0.36 2.42 12.92
N VAL A 334 0.93 2.66 13.15
CA VAL A 334 1.39 3.76 14.00
C VAL A 334 1.26 5.12 13.32
N GLU A 335 1.48 5.17 12.00
CA GLU A 335 1.24 6.37 11.20
C GLU A 335 -0.14 6.28 10.52
N ALA A 336 -0.35 6.99 9.41
CA ALA A 336 -1.62 6.94 8.67
C ALA A 336 -1.94 5.50 8.22
N GLY A 337 -3.22 5.11 8.20
CA GLY A 337 -3.63 3.81 7.68
C GLY A 337 -3.20 3.64 6.20
N ILE A 338 -3.55 4.62 5.38
CA ILE A 338 -3.09 4.73 3.99
C ILE A 338 -2.50 6.12 3.75
N ARG A 339 -1.26 6.20 3.27
CA ARG A 339 -0.61 7.43 2.83
C ARG A 339 -0.47 7.44 1.31
N ILE A 340 -0.91 8.54 0.68
CA ILE A 340 -0.80 8.79 -0.75
C ILE A 340 -0.03 10.09 -0.94
N GLU A 341 1.11 10.02 -1.62
CA GLU A 341 2.01 11.18 -1.77
C GLU A 341 2.82 11.13 -3.06
N SER A 342 3.62 12.16 -3.34
CA SER A 342 4.57 12.19 -4.47
C SER A 342 3.95 11.69 -5.79
N ASP A 343 2.83 12.29 -6.18
CA ASP A 343 2.05 11.96 -7.38
C ASP A 343 1.45 10.54 -7.42
N GLY A 344 1.40 9.83 -6.29
CA GLY A 344 0.68 8.57 -6.13
C GLY A 344 -0.81 8.70 -6.48
N LYS A 345 -1.33 7.73 -7.24
CA LYS A 345 -2.70 7.75 -7.81
C LYS A 345 -3.37 6.38 -7.69
N PRO A 346 -3.61 5.87 -6.47
CA PRO A 346 -4.25 4.58 -6.29
C PRO A 346 -5.75 4.60 -6.62
N LEU A 347 -6.29 3.40 -6.80
CA LEU A 347 -7.72 3.12 -6.79
C LEU A 347 -8.05 2.36 -5.51
N ILE A 348 -8.70 3.05 -4.57
CA ILE A 348 -9.08 2.50 -3.26
C ILE A 348 -10.58 2.36 -3.24
N GLU A 349 -11.09 1.14 -3.38
CA GLU A 349 -12.51 0.91 -3.55
C GLU A 349 -13.07 -0.38 -2.96
N LYS A 350 -14.40 -0.53 -3.01
CA LYS A 350 -15.10 -1.77 -2.63
C LYS A 350 -14.79 -2.21 -1.19
N ASP A 351 -15.23 -1.41 -0.23
CA ASP A 351 -15.28 -1.74 1.19
C ASP A 351 -13.93 -2.00 1.87
N ASN A 352 -12.90 -1.20 1.56
CA ASN A 352 -11.75 -1.15 2.45
C ASN A 352 -12.17 -0.54 3.80
N ARG A 353 -11.73 -1.15 4.89
CA ARG A 353 -11.94 -0.68 6.26
C ARG A 353 -10.64 -0.11 6.78
N ILE A 354 -10.61 1.18 7.08
CA ILE A 354 -9.41 1.88 7.56
C ILE A 354 -9.71 2.46 8.94
N HIS A 355 -9.20 1.83 9.99
CA HIS A 355 -9.69 2.11 11.34
C HIS A 355 -8.72 1.86 12.47
N ASP A 356 -9.06 2.39 13.64
CA ASP A 356 -8.33 2.21 14.89
C ASP A 356 -6.80 2.50 14.76
N GLY A 357 -6.42 3.39 13.84
CA GLY A 357 -5.06 3.88 13.67
C GLY A 357 -4.72 5.03 14.63
N LEU A 358 -3.42 5.21 14.91
CA LEU A 358 -2.95 6.27 15.82
C LEU A 358 -2.87 7.65 15.16
N GLU A 359 -2.97 7.72 13.83
CA GLU A 359 -2.97 8.98 13.07
C GLU A 359 -4.25 9.15 12.23
N ASP A 360 -4.12 9.76 11.04
CA ASP A 360 -5.21 9.93 10.11
C ASP A 360 -5.53 8.57 9.46
N GLY A 361 -6.80 8.31 9.14
CA GLY A 361 -7.15 7.08 8.43
C GLY A 361 -6.49 7.04 7.05
N ILE A 362 -6.75 8.08 6.24
CA ILE A 362 -6.11 8.29 4.94
C ILE A 362 -5.45 9.67 4.92
N LEU A 363 -4.18 9.73 4.56
CA LEU A 363 -3.44 10.97 4.31
C LEU A 363 -3.13 11.09 2.82
N VAL A 364 -3.52 12.21 2.20
CA VAL A 364 -3.21 12.55 0.81
C VAL A 364 -2.38 13.83 0.81
N ALA A 365 -1.08 13.73 0.54
CA ALA A 365 -0.13 14.83 0.64
C ALA A 365 0.69 15.02 -0.63
N TRP A 366 1.41 16.13 -0.74
CA TRP A 366 2.48 16.34 -1.74
C TRP A 366 2.12 15.92 -3.18
N GLY A 367 1.00 16.44 -3.71
CA GLY A 367 0.54 16.14 -5.08
C GLY A 367 -0.15 14.79 -5.24
N GLY A 368 -0.26 13.98 -4.18
CA GLY A 368 -1.03 12.74 -4.16
C GLY A 368 -2.47 12.94 -4.62
N ALA A 369 -3.00 11.96 -5.34
CA ALA A 369 -4.34 12.00 -5.92
C ALA A 369 -4.93 10.57 -5.97
N GLY A 370 -5.76 10.28 -6.96
CA GLY A 370 -6.42 8.98 -7.10
C GLY A 370 -7.89 9.00 -6.68
N VAL A 371 -8.50 7.82 -6.69
CA VAL A 371 -9.93 7.64 -6.43
C VAL A 371 -10.11 6.83 -5.16
N ILE A 372 -10.80 7.42 -4.18
CA ILE A 372 -11.15 6.78 -2.92
C ILE A 372 -12.66 6.68 -2.91
N ARG A 373 -13.21 5.49 -3.13
CA ARG A 373 -14.67 5.31 -3.24
C ARG A 373 -15.25 4.10 -2.53
N GLY A 374 -16.39 4.27 -1.86
CA GLY A 374 -17.10 3.12 -1.27
C GLY A 374 -16.35 2.45 -0.13
N ASN A 375 -15.57 3.21 0.65
CA ASN A 375 -14.79 2.70 1.78
C ASN A 375 -15.35 3.16 3.12
N ARG A 376 -14.93 2.50 4.21
CA ARG A 376 -15.27 2.86 5.59
C ARG A 376 -14.01 3.33 6.31
N VAL A 377 -14.02 4.56 6.80
CA VAL A 377 -12.89 5.15 7.54
C VAL A 377 -13.36 5.59 8.92
N PHE A 378 -12.88 4.95 9.99
CA PHE A 378 -13.49 5.14 11.31
C PHE A 378 -12.57 4.93 12.50
N ARG A 379 -12.90 5.53 13.65
CA ARG A 379 -12.16 5.37 14.93
C ARG A 379 -10.65 5.67 14.88
N ASN A 380 -10.20 6.41 13.88
CA ASN A 380 -8.83 6.91 13.82
C ASN A 380 -8.64 8.07 14.82
N LYS A 381 -7.42 8.20 15.37
CA LYS A 381 -7.10 9.18 16.41
C LYS A 381 -6.93 10.61 15.89
N LYS A 382 -6.58 10.79 14.61
CA LYS A 382 -6.63 12.11 13.95
C LYS A 382 -7.85 12.20 13.04
N SER A 383 -7.73 12.81 11.87
CA SER A 383 -8.85 12.95 10.94
C SER A 383 -9.16 11.60 10.28
N GLY A 384 -10.41 11.38 9.88
CA GLY A 384 -10.72 10.24 9.02
C GLY A 384 -9.90 10.30 7.73
N ILE A 385 -10.01 11.42 7.00
CA ILE A 385 -9.22 11.69 5.80
C ILE A 385 -8.59 13.09 5.90
N ARG A 386 -7.26 13.17 5.77
CA ARG A 386 -6.54 14.44 5.63
C ARG A 386 -6.03 14.60 4.20
N ILE A 387 -6.29 15.76 3.62
CA ILE A 387 -5.78 16.17 2.31
C ILE A 387 -4.92 17.42 2.53
N ASP A 388 -3.62 17.33 2.24
CA ASP A 388 -2.64 18.39 2.41
C ASP A 388 -1.86 18.63 1.12
N GLY A 389 -2.42 19.47 0.25
CA GLY A 389 -1.87 19.75 -1.08
C GLY A 389 -2.04 18.63 -2.12
N GLY A 390 -2.77 17.57 -1.79
CA GLY A 390 -3.23 16.56 -2.75
C GLY A 390 -4.56 16.92 -3.42
N ASN A 391 -4.94 16.19 -4.47
CA ASN A 391 -6.19 16.39 -5.22
C ASN A 391 -6.96 15.07 -5.49
N PRO A 392 -7.39 14.34 -4.45
CA PRO A 392 -8.13 13.09 -4.64
C PRO A 392 -9.60 13.34 -5.03
N LEU A 393 -10.22 12.29 -5.60
CA LEU A 393 -11.68 12.16 -5.66
C LEU A 393 -12.16 11.25 -4.52
N LEU A 394 -12.84 11.82 -3.53
CA LEU A 394 -13.55 11.10 -2.48
C LEU A 394 -15.00 10.92 -2.89
N ARG A 395 -15.48 9.67 -3.01
CA ARG A 395 -16.87 9.43 -3.41
C ARG A 395 -17.53 8.23 -2.72
N LYS A 396 -18.74 8.42 -2.16
CA LYS A 396 -19.50 7.31 -1.53
C LYS A 396 -18.76 6.62 -0.37
N ASN A 397 -17.87 7.32 0.33
CA ASN A 397 -17.24 6.77 1.53
C ASN A 397 -18.10 7.07 2.76
N MET A 398 -17.98 6.22 3.77
CA MET A 398 -18.52 6.45 5.11
C MET A 398 -17.34 6.82 6.04
N ILE A 399 -17.35 8.04 6.59
CA ILE A 399 -16.28 8.55 7.45
C ILE A 399 -16.85 8.94 8.80
N TYR A 400 -16.53 8.16 9.84
CA TYR A 400 -17.28 8.28 11.09
C TYR A 400 -16.51 7.93 12.35
N SER A 401 -17.02 8.40 13.50
CA SER A 401 -16.46 8.09 14.82
C SER A 401 -14.96 8.40 14.96
N GLY A 402 -14.42 9.31 14.15
CA GLY A 402 -13.03 9.79 14.28
C GLY A 402 -12.87 10.76 15.45
N SER A 403 -11.69 10.79 16.07
CA SER A 403 -11.43 11.64 17.24
C SER A 403 -11.24 13.12 16.89
N MET A 404 -11.05 13.44 15.60
CA MET A 404 -10.94 14.82 15.10
C MET A 404 -12.00 15.11 14.01
N HIS A 405 -11.54 15.54 12.84
CA HIS A 405 -12.37 15.86 11.70
C HIS A 405 -12.75 14.59 10.94
N GLY A 406 -13.91 14.56 10.30
CA GLY A 406 -14.18 13.55 9.28
C GLY A 406 -13.21 13.72 8.11
N CYS A 407 -13.18 14.90 7.50
CA CYS A 407 -12.21 15.30 6.49
C CYS A 407 -11.58 16.67 6.79
N LEU A 408 -10.25 16.75 6.72
CA LEU A 408 -9.50 18.01 6.76
C LEU A 408 -8.87 18.26 5.39
N VAL A 409 -9.16 19.41 4.78
CA VAL A 409 -8.61 19.84 3.48
C VAL A 409 -7.73 21.07 3.71
N THR A 410 -6.45 20.98 3.36
CA THR A 410 -5.46 22.04 3.52
C THR A 410 -4.42 21.99 2.38
N GLY A 411 -3.45 22.91 2.40
CA GLY A 411 -2.33 22.93 1.47
C GLY A 411 -2.69 23.35 0.05
N LYS A 412 -3.65 24.27 -0.11
CA LYS A 412 -4.16 24.74 -1.43
C LYS A 412 -4.76 23.62 -2.29
N SER A 413 -5.43 22.66 -1.65
CA SER A 413 -6.07 21.54 -2.35
C SER A 413 -7.32 21.98 -3.13
N ALA A 414 -7.53 21.35 -4.29
CA ALA A 414 -8.73 21.43 -5.13
C ALA A 414 -9.47 20.08 -5.18
N ALA A 415 -9.41 19.31 -4.08
CA ALA A 415 -10.02 17.98 -3.98
C ALA A 415 -11.52 17.97 -4.31
N ARG A 416 -12.01 16.81 -4.76
CA ARG A 416 -13.45 16.58 -5.01
C ARG A 416 -14.00 15.63 -3.96
N ILE A 417 -14.99 16.09 -3.20
CA ILE A 417 -15.63 15.38 -2.09
C ILE A 417 -17.10 15.26 -2.41
N GLU A 418 -17.51 14.12 -2.96
CA GLU A 418 -18.84 13.93 -3.53
C GLU A 418 -19.61 12.75 -2.94
N ARG A 419 -20.85 12.97 -2.49
CA ARG A 419 -21.74 11.88 -2.06
C ARG A 419 -21.13 10.98 -0.97
N ASN A 420 -20.33 11.55 -0.08
CA ASN A 420 -19.83 10.85 1.09
C ASN A 420 -20.78 11.07 2.26
N ASP A 421 -20.68 10.17 3.24
CA ASP A 421 -21.45 10.19 4.46
C ASP A 421 -20.51 10.40 5.66
N PHE A 422 -20.66 11.52 6.35
CA PHE A 422 -19.83 11.91 7.48
C PHE A 422 -20.68 11.98 8.75
N PHE A 423 -20.36 11.16 9.74
CA PHE A 423 -21.14 11.16 10.99
C PHE A 423 -20.35 10.85 12.27
N GLN A 424 -20.84 11.29 13.43
CA GLN A 424 -20.25 10.99 14.74
C GLN A 424 -18.77 11.41 14.93
N ASN A 425 -18.25 12.30 14.09
CA ASN A 425 -16.91 12.86 14.23
C ASN A 425 -16.88 13.92 15.36
N GLN A 426 -15.78 13.97 16.11
CA GLN A 426 -15.76 14.76 17.36
C GLN A 426 -15.56 16.27 17.17
N VAL A 427 -14.79 16.71 16.17
CA VAL A 427 -14.44 18.15 16.03
C VAL A 427 -15.24 18.84 14.93
N CYS A 428 -15.23 18.32 13.71
CA CYS A 428 -16.19 18.68 12.67
C CYS A 428 -16.29 17.57 11.63
N ALA A 429 -17.32 17.58 10.78
CA ALA A 429 -17.36 16.59 9.71
C ALA A 429 -16.40 16.94 8.57
N ILE A 430 -16.44 18.18 8.07
CA ILE A 430 -15.52 18.66 7.02
C ILE A 430 -14.94 20.02 7.43
N ARG A 431 -13.60 20.16 7.41
CA ARG A 431 -12.90 21.45 7.53
C ARG A 431 -12.09 21.72 6.27
N VAL A 432 -12.21 22.93 5.75
CA VAL A 432 -11.40 23.43 4.62
C VAL A 432 -10.57 24.61 5.08
N ASP A 433 -9.26 24.57 4.88
CA ASP A 433 -8.31 25.59 5.35
C ASP A 433 -7.09 25.68 4.41
N GLY A 434 -6.08 26.45 4.80
CA GLY A 434 -4.77 26.48 4.15
C GLY A 434 -4.81 26.92 2.68
N GLY A 435 -5.68 27.88 2.34
CA GLY A 435 -5.86 28.36 0.97
C GLY A 435 -6.55 27.37 0.03
N SER A 436 -7.22 26.33 0.55
CA SER A 436 -7.85 25.29 -0.26
C SER A 436 -9.19 25.74 -0.83
N SER A 437 -9.53 25.23 -2.02
CA SER A 437 -10.76 25.54 -2.76
C SER A 437 -11.38 24.27 -3.36
N PRO A 438 -11.96 23.39 -2.52
CA PRO A 438 -12.47 22.09 -2.97
C PRO A 438 -13.88 22.12 -3.57
N VAL A 439 -14.13 21.03 -4.30
CA VAL A 439 -15.37 20.36 -4.73
C VAL A 439 -16.27 19.71 -3.67
N VAL A 440 -17.01 20.37 -2.78
CA VAL A 440 -17.82 19.67 -1.75
C VAL A 440 -19.29 19.56 -2.16
N LYS A 441 -19.69 18.40 -2.71
CA LYS A 441 -21.00 18.25 -3.35
C LYS A 441 -21.81 17.03 -2.90
N LYS A 442 -23.10 17.22 -2.61
CA LYS A 442 -24.06 16.12 -2.34
C LYS A 442 -23.66 15.20 -1.19
N ASN A 443 -22.93 15.71 -0.20
CA ASN A 443 -22.54 14.91 0.98
C ASN A 443 -23.66 14.92 2.04
N LEU A 444 -23.70 13.84 2.83
CA LEU A 444 -24.48 13.75 4.06
C LEU A 444 -23.54 14.06 5.22
N ILE A 445 -23.91 15.01 6.07
CA ILE A 445 -23.09 15.49 7.19
C ILE A 445 -23.97 15.56 8.43
N HIS A 446 -23.83 14.60 9.35
CA HIS A 446 -24.78 14.50 10.44
C HIS A 446 -24.27 13.87 11.73
N ASP A 447 -25.04 14.01 12.82
CA ASP A 447 -24.77 13.38 14.12
C ASP A 447 -23.33 13.62 14.66
N GLY A 448 -22.66 14.69 14.22
CA GLY A 448 -21.34 15.09 14.69
C GLY A 448 -21.41 15.79 16.06
N LYS A 449 -20.38 15.62 16.89
CA LYS A 449 -20.31 16.34 18.18
C LYS A 449 -19.79 17.78 18.07
N GLY A 450 -19.25 18.15 16.92
CA GLY A 450 -18.82 19.51 16.62
C GLY A 450 -19.58 20.09 15.44
N ASP A 451 -18.93 20.99 14.70
CA ASP A 451 -19.55 21.65 13.55
C ASP A 451 -19.75 20.66 12.38
N GLY A 452 -20.76 20.87 11.54
CA GLY A 452 -20.95 20.09 10.32
C GLY A 452 -19.85 20.40 9.31
N LEU A 453 -19.94 21.58 8.71
CA LEU A 453 -18.99 22.08 7.71
C LEU A 453 -18.32 23.36 8.21
N VAL A 454 -16.99 23.42 8.14
CA VAL A 454 -16.23 24.63 8.46
C VAL A 454 -15.39 25.06 7.27
N VAL A 455 -15.62 26.29 6.79
CA VAL A 455 -14.75 26.98 5.83
C VAL A 455 -13.86 27.91 6.64
N GLY A 456 -12.60 27.51 6.80
CA GLY A 456 -11.59 28.20 7.58
C GLY A 456 -11.18 29.53 6.96
N SER A 457 -10.44 30.34 7.71
CA SER A 457 -10.18 31.77 7.39
C SER A 457 -9.53 32.05 6.02
N THR A 458 -8.93 31.04 5.40
CA THR A 458 -8.33 31.12 4.05
C THR A 458 -8.97 30.16 3.05
N GLY A 459 -10.04 29.47 3.46
CA GLY A 459 -10.78 28.52 2.66
C GLY A 459 -11.72 29.20 1.68
N ALA A 460 -11.83 28.60 0.50
CA ALA A 460 -12.79 28.95 -0.54
C ALA A 460 -13.43 27.66 -1.07
N GLY A 461 -14.02 27.72 -2.25
CA GLY A 461 -14.52 26.54 -2.98
C GLY A 461 -16.03 26.50 -3.07
N VAL A 462 -16.53 25.40 -3.65
CA VAL A 462 -17.95 25.21 -3.95
C VAL A 462 -18.52 24.14 -3.03
N TYR A 463 -19.56 24.52 -2.30
CA TYR A 463 -20.26 23.70 -1.32
C TYR A 463 -21.71 23.61 -1.78
N GLU A 464 -22.04 22.52 -2.48
CA GLU A 464 -23.29 22.42 -3.24
C GLU A 464 -24.13 21.20 -2.84
N LEU A 465 -25.43 21.41 -2.61
CA LEU A 465 -26.41 20.33 -2.41
C LEU A 465 -26.07 19.38 -1.25
N ASN A 466 -25.33 19.86 -0.24
CA ASN A 466 -25.01 19.07 0.94
C ASN A 466 -26.20 19.08 1.91
N ARG A 467 -26.43 17.95 2.59
CA ARG A 467 -27.44 17.81 3.64
C ARG A 467 -26.73 17.74 4.98
N ILE A 468 -26.96 18.76 5.81
CA ILE A 468 -26.23 19.01 7.04
C ILE A 468 -27.25 19.07 8.18
N PHE A 469 -27.22 18.10 9.10
CA PHE A 469 -28.26 17.99 10.13
C PHE A 469 -27.80 17.29 11.41
N MET A 470 -28.48 17.51 12.53
CA MET A 470 -28.20 16.83 13.81
C MET A 470 -26.75 16.95 14.32
N ASN A 471 -26.01 17.97 13.88
CA ASN A 471 -24.69 18.26 14.41
C ASN A 471 -24.82 19.10 15.69
N ALA A 472 -24.00 18.81 16.70
CA ALA A 472 -24.06 19.51 17.98
C ALA A 472 -23.51 20.95 17.90
N GLY A 473 -22.53 21.19 17.04
CA GLY A 473 -22.01 22.52 16.70
C GLY A 473 -22.85 23.23 15.64
N ALA A 474 -22.25 24.22 14.98
CA ALA A 474 -22.88 24.90 13.86
C ALA A 474 -23.09 23.93 12.68
N GLY A 475 -24.18 24.09 11.92
CA GLY A 475 -24.37 23.35 10.68
C GLY A 475 -23.26 23.71 9.69
N VAL A 476 -23.16 24.99 9.36
CA VAL A 476 -22.07 25.57 8.57
C VAL A 476 -21.46 26.75 9.32
N LYS A 477 -20.14 26.77 9.43
CA LYS A 477 -19.36 27.90 9.94
C LYS A 477 -18.42 28.43 8.86
N VAL A 478 -18.50 29.72 8.58
CA VAL A 478 -17.61 30.44 7.68
C VAL A 478 -16.77 31.40 8.53
N GLU A 479 -15.48 31.09 8.64
CA GLU A 479 -14.54 31.85 9.45
C GLU A 479 -14.14 33.18 8.80
N LYS A 480 -13.44 34.02 9.56
CA LYS A 480 -12.98 35.34 9.13
C LYS A 480 -12.24 35.31 7.81
N ASN A 481 -12.67 36.14 6.85
CA ASN A 481 -12.07 36.29 5.50
C ASN A 481 -12.20 35.08 4.56
N ALA A 482 -12.91 34.02 4.96
CA ALA A 482 -13.21 32.91 4.08
C ALA A 482 -14.14 33.36 2.93
N ASP A 483 -14.02 32.73 1.76
CA ASP A 483 -14.75 33.10 0.54
C ASP A 483 -15.40 31.89 -0.17
N PRO A 484 -16.42 31.25 0.46
CA PRO A 484 -17.09 30.09 -0.11
C PRO A 484 -18.26 30.43 -1.04
N ASP A 485 -18.53 29.52 -1.98
CA ASP A 485 -19.81 29.43 -2.69
C ASP A 485 -20.68 28.34 -2.03
N LEU A 486 -21.64 28.74 -1.21
CA LEU A 486 -22.64 27.88 -0.58
C LEU A 486 -23.94 27.88 -1.39
N ILE A 487 -24.19 26.78 -2.10
CA ILE A 487 -25.28 26.69 -3.09
C ILE A 487 -26.22 25.52 -2.76
N GLU A 488 -27.51 25.80 -2.61
CA GLU A 488 -28.57 24.80 -2.48
C GLU A 488 -28.35 23.76 -1.37
N ASN A 489 -27.71 24.15 -0.26
CA ASN A 489 -27.51 23.25 0.88
C ASN A 489 -28.74 23.23 1.79
N GLN A 490 -28.98 22.08 2.43
CA GLN A 490 -29.98 21.92 3.48
C GLN A 490 -29.26 21.88 4.84
N ILE A 491 -29.50 22.87 5.70
CA ILE A 491 -28.79 23.08 6.96
C ILE A 491 -29.81 23.12 8.10
N ASN A 492 -30.22 21.94 8.54
CA ASN A 492 -31.46 21.78 9.32
C ASN A 492 -31.29 20.90 10.56
N ASN A 493 -32.12 21.09 11.58
CA ASN A 493 -32.18 20.19 12.75
C ASN A 493 -30.84 20.01 13.50
N GLY A 494 -29.94 21.01 13.47
CA GLY A 494 -28.73 21.02 14.29
C GLY A 494 -29.00 21.59 15.69
N ASN A 495 -28.13 21.30 16.66
CA ASN A 495 -28.24 21.90 18.00
C ASN A 495 -27.61 23.29 18.08
N GLY A 496 -26.60 23.57 17.25
CA GLY A 496 -25.96 24.88 17.17
C GLY A 496 -26.64 25.83 16.19
N VAL A 497 -25.89 26.85 15.78
CA VAL A 497 -26.32 27.80 14.74
C VAL A 497 -26.41 27.07 13.40
N GLY A 498 -27.44 27.29 12.60
CA GLY A 498 -27.55 26.76 11.24
C GLY A 498 -26.37 27.23 10.37
N LEU A 499 -26.35 28.51 10.01
CA LEU A 499 -25.27 29.16 9.28
C LEU A 499 -24.63 30.29 10.11
N HIS A 500 -23.34 30.16 10.44
CA HIS A 500 -22.57 31.14 11.21
C HIS A 500 -21.50 31.80 10.33
N LEU A 501 -21.64 33.10 10.09
CA LEU A 501 -20.67 33.92 9.35
C LEU A 501 -19.90 34.83 10.31
N GLN A 502 -18.59 34.62 10.39
CA GLN A 502 -17.70 35.44 11.22
C GLN A 502 -17.28 36.75 10.51
N PRO A 503 -16.69 37.72 11.25
CA PRO A 503 -16.30 39.01 10.68
C PRO A 503 -15.36 38.87 9.49
N GLY A 504 -15.68 39.53 8.38
CA GLY A 504 -14.92 39.49 7.13
C GLY A 504 -15.24 38.30 6.22
N ALA A 505 -16.15 37.39 6.61
CA ALA A 505 -16.64 36.34 5.72
C ALA A 505 -17.20 36.95 4.42
N LYS A 506 -16.93 36.27 3.30
CA LYS A 506 -17.31 36.66 1.94
C LYS A 506 -18.10 35.54 1.27
N GLY A 507 -18.35 35.68 -0.02
CA GLY A 507 -18.79 34.61 -0.90
C GLY A 507 -20.26 34.67 -1.27
N ARG A 508 -20.72 33.64 -1.98
CA ARG A 508 -22.09 33.53 -2.48
C ARG A 508 -22.86 32.49 -1.68
N TYR A 509 -24.04 32.87 -1.22
CA TYR A 509 -24.97 32.06 -0.46
C TYR A 509 -26.26 32.02 -1.25
N VAL A 510 -26.47 30.97 -2.04
CA VAL A 510 -27.56 30.92 -3.01
C VAL A 510 -28.45 29.71 -2.78
N GLY A 511 -29.76 29.90 -2.64
CA GLY A 511 -30.72 28.79 -2.62
C GLY A 511 -30.65 27.86 -1.41
N ASN A 512 -29.97 28.24 -0.32
CA ASN A 512 -29.83 27.38 0.85
C ASN A 512 -31.12 27.37 1.69
N ASP A 513 -31.48 26.22 2.24
CA ASP A 513 -32.58 26.01 3.18
C ASP A 513 -32.02 25.83 4.59
N ILE A 514 -32.39 26.74 5.50
CA ILE A 514 -31.84 26.83 6.85
C ILE A 514 -33.00 26.90 7.84
N ALA A 515 -33.30 25.78 8.49
CA ALA A 515 -34.51 25.64 9.29
C ALA A 515 -34.37 24.67 10.47
N ALA A 516 -35.21 24.86 11.49
CA ALA A 516 -35.35 23.94 12.63
C ALA A 516 -34.04 23.66 13.40
N ASN A 517 -33.04 24.55 13.33
CA ASN A 517 -31.88 24.46 14.21
C ASN A 517 -32.23 25.00 15.60
N TYR A 518 -31.73 24.40 16.69
CA TYR A 518 -32.00 24.89 18.05
C TYR A 518 -31.30 26.22 18.34
N GLY A 519 -30.14 26.47 17.73
CA GLY A 519 -29.48 27.77 17.78
C GLY A 519 -30.08 28.78 16.79
N ASP A 520 -29.33 29.86 16.50
CA ASP A 520 -29.71 30.80 15.45
C ASP A 520 -29.77 30.10 14.11
N GLN A 521 -30.81 30.37 13.31
CA GLN A 521 -30.80 29.83 11.94
C GLN A 521 -29.65 30.46 11.16
N LEU A 522 -29.53 31.78 11.21
CA LEU A 522 -28.47 32.55 10.57
C LEU A 522 -27.88 33.55 11.56
N ARG A 523 -26.56 33.47 11.77
CA ARG A 523 -25.80 34.43 12.57
C ARG A 523 -24.71 35.09 11.71
N ILE A 524 -24.74 36.41 11.60
CA ILE A 524 -23.73 37.20 10.87
C ILE A 524 -23.08 38.16 11.85
N GLU A 525 -21.76 38.04 12.02
CA GLU A 525 -20.98 38.88 12.93
C GLU A 525 -20.08 39.84 12.14
N GLY A 526 -20.07 41.12 12.51
CA GLY A 526 -19.09 42.12 12.03
C GLY A 526 -19.13 42.50 10.55
N ASN A 527 -19.90 41.80 9.71
CA ASN A 527 -20.07 42.12 8.29
C ASN A 527 -21.18 43.16 8.10
N LYS A 528 -20.89 44.20 7.31
CA LYS A 528 -21.92 45.16 6.87
C LYS A 528 -22.66 44.55 5.68
N LEU A 529 -23.97 44.38 5.80
CA LEU A 529 -24.81 43.91 4.70
C LEU A 529 -24.80 44.97 3.58
N GLY A 530 -24.62 44.54 2.32
CA GLY A 530 -24.59 45.42 1.15
C GLY A 530 -23.22 45.94 0.69
N THR A 531 -22.11 45.51 1.30
CA THR A 531 -20.74 45.90 0.84
C THR A 531 -20.23 45.14 -0.38
N GLY A 532 -21.00 44.19 -0.91
CA GLY A 532 -20.62 43.32 -2.02
C GLY A 532 -19.83 42.07 -1.62
N ASP A 533 -19.38 41.99 -0.36
CA ASP A 533 -18.63 40.83 0.15
C ASP A 533 -19.53 39.60 0.38
N LEU A 534 -20.77 39.81 0.83
CA LEU A 534 -21.76 38.75 1.05
C LEU A 534 -22.88 38.85 0.00
N HIS A 535 -22.98 37.85 -0.87
CA HIS A 535 -24.06 37.76 -1.86
C HIS A 535 -25.09 36.70 -1.43
N PHE A 536 -26.24 37.15 -0.92
CA PHE A 536 -27.36 36.28 -0.56
C PHE A 536 -28.45 36.33 -1.63
N GLU A 537 -28.84 35.17 -2.14
CA GLU A 537 -29.89 35.06 -3.17
C GLU A 537 -30.76 33.83 -2.93
N ASN A 538 -32.09 34.00 -2.94
CA ASN A 538 -33.08 32.90 -2.87
C ASN A 538 -32.90 31.90 -1.70
N ASN A 539 -32.33 32.32 -0.56
CA ASN A 539 -32.21 31.46 0.62
C ASN A 539 -33.52 31.44 1.41
N ARG A 540 -33.89 30.26 1.92
CA ARG A 540 -35.00 30.07 2.87
C ARG A 540 -34.44 29.99 4.28
N VAL A 541 -34.84 30.91 5.16
CA VAL A 541 -34.49 30.89 6.58
C VAL A 541 -35.76 30.85 7.42
N ASP A 542 -35.94 29.78 8.19
CA ASP A 542 -37.15 29.58 9.01
C ASP A 542 -36.99 30.11 10.44
N TRP A 543 -37.46 31.34 10.66
CA TRP A 543 -37.41 32.02 11.96
C TRP A 543 -38.46 31.55 12.97
N SER A 544 -39.40 30.66 12.58
CA SER A 544 -40.52 30.25 13.44
C SER A 544 -40.09 29.41 14.65
N PHE A 545 -38.90 28.82 14.58
CA PHE A 545 -38.36 27.93 15.62
C PHE A 545 -37.61 28.68 16.75
N GLN A 546 -37.66 30.02 16.80
CA GLN A 546 -36.97 30.84 17.82
C GLN A 546 -37.95 31.51 18.81
N PRO A 547 -38.02 31.07 20.09
CA PRO A 547 -38.90 31.70 21.08
C PRO A 547 -38.45 33.08 21.57
N SER A 548 -37.17 33.46 21.41
CA SER A 548 -36.57 34.59 22.15
C SER A 548 -35.75 35.60 21.34
N PHE A 549 -35.64 35.50 20.01
CA PHE A 549 -34.86 36.45 19.21
C PHE A 549 -35.69 37.04 18.07
N LYS A 550 -36.04 38.33 18.19
CA LYS A 550 -36.50 39.17 17.08
C LYS A 550 -35.47 40.28 16.90
N HIS A 551 -34.53 40.12 15.96
CA HIS A 551 -33.65 41.24 15.58
C HIS A 551 -34.43 42.13 14.59
N PRO A 552 -34.70 43.41 14.90
CA PRO A 552 -35.52 44.28 14.05
C PRO A 552 -34.96 44.45 12.63
N ASP A 553 -33.62 44.47 12.50
CA ASP A 553 -32.95 44.74 11.21
C ASP A 553 -32.74 43.51 10.29
N LEU A 554 -33.06 42.29 10.75
CA LEU A 554 -32.96 41.07 9.93
C LEU A 554 -34.29 40.66 9.29
N ALA A 555 -35.40 41.21 9.79
CA ALA A 555 -36.74 40.94 9.28
C ALA A 555 -36.97 41.35 7.80
N PRO A 556 -36.33 42.40 7.23
CA PRO A 556 -36.52 42.75 5.82
C PRO A 556 -35.59 42.03 4.84
N ILE A 557 -34.48 41.44 5.32
CA ILE A 557 -33.41 40.93 4.43
C ILE A 557 -33.71 39.51 3.91
N VAL A 558 -34.70 38.83 4.49
CA VAL A 558 -35.14 37.48 4.09
C VAL A 558 -36.65 37.43 3.77
N ARG A 559 -37.12 38.40 3.00
CA ARG A 559 -38.26 38.22 2.11
C ARG A 559 -37.97 38.97 0.82
N GLN A 560 -37.53 38.28 -0.22
CA GLN A 560 -37.51 38.87 -1.55
C GLN A 560 -38.55 38.20 -2.44
N GLN A 561 -39.66 38.89 -2.64
CA GLN A 561 -40.42 38.78 -3.88
C GLN A 561 -39.71 39.64 -4.93
N GLY A 562 -39.06 39.00 -5.90
CA GLY A 562 -38.66 39.63 -7.17
C GLY A 562 -37.27 40.27 -7.21
N ASN A 563 -36.66 40.21 -8.41
CA ASN A 563 -35.28 40.59 -8.72
C ASN A 563 -35.00 42.10 -8.50
N LYS A 564 -34.41 42.43 -7.34
CA LYS A 564 -33.52 43.58 -6.99
C LYS A 564 -33.84 44.09 -5.57
N ALA A 565 -32.82 44.25 -4.71
CA ALA A 565 -32.96 44.85 -3.38
C ALA A 565 -32.29 46.23 -3.37
N PHE A 566 -33.06 47.26 -2.99
CA PHE A 566 -32.56 48.57 -2.56
C PHE A 566 -32.86 48.74 -1.07
N LEU A 567 -31.96 49.43 -0.36
CA LEU A 567 -32.10 49.84 1.04
C LEU A 567 -33.01 51.07 1.13
N GLU A 568 -34.08 51.02 1.91
CA GLU A 568 -34.76 52.23 2.41
C GLU A 568 -34.63 52.31 3.93
N ALA A 569 -34.22 53.49 4.41
CA ALA A 569 -34.14 53.83 5.82
C ALA A 569 -35.56 54.08 6.40
N PRO A 570 -35.84 53.76 7.67
CA PRO A 570 -37.17 53.95 8.23
C PRO A 570 -37.45 55.44 8.49
N GLU A 571 -38.51 55.96 7.89
CA GLU A 571 -39.17 57.19 8.34
C GLU A 571 -39.77 56.96 9.73
N VAL A 572 -39.46 57.84 10.68
CA VAL A 572 -40.09 57.89 12.01
C VAL A 572 -41.38 58.70 11.90
N PRO A 573 -42.56 58.17 12.28
CA PRO A 573 -43.77 58.97 12.39
C PRO A 573 -43.70 59.86 13.64
N THR A 574 -43.84 61.17 13.45
CA THR A 574 -44.03 62.17 14.51
C THR A 574 -45.50 62.25 14.93
N SER A 575 -45.80 61.88 16.18
CA SER A 575 -46.94 62.33 17.04
C SER A 575 -47.03 61.32 18.22
N GLU A 576 -47.15 61.64 19.51
CA GLU A 576 -47.65 62.81 20.24
C GLU A 576 -46.86 63.02 21.56
N PHE A 577 -47.06 64.22 22.13
CA PHE A 577 -46.50 64.77 23.37
C PHE A 577 -46.79 63.97 24.67
N SER A 578 -45.85 63.96 25.62
CA SER A 578 -45.92 64.84 26.81
C SER A 578 -44.79 64.64 27.86
N LYS A 579 -44.08 65.75 28.12
CA LYS A 579 -43.49 66.27 29.37
C LYS A 579 -42.90 65.30 30.41
N SER A 580 -41.58 65.40 30.64
CA SER A 580 -41.06 66.20 31.78
C SER A 580 -39.54 66.40 31.72
N MET A 581 -39.14 67.61 32.13
CA MET A 581 -37.78 68.16 32.27
C MET A 581 -36.80 67.26 33.03
N THR A 582 -35.50 67.32 32.71
CA THR A 582 -34.49 68.07 33.49
C THR A 582 -33.19 68.22 32.68
N LEU A 583 -32.72 69.46 32.53
CA LEU A 583 -31.43 69.88 31.96
C LEU A 583 -30.25 69.57 32.90
N LYS A 584 -29.10 69.20 32.33
CA LYS A 584 -27.78 69.70 32.78
C LYS A 584 -26.84 69.90 31.58
N HIS A 585 -26.37 71.15 31.46
CA HIS A 585 -25.24 71.64 30.65
C HIS A 585 -23.94 70.85 30.93
N THR A 586 -22.88 70.83 30.10
CA THR A 586 -22.05 71.94 29.57
C THR A 586 -21.02 71.44 28.53
N SER A 587 -20.80 72.22 27.45
CA SER A 587 -19.54 72.61 26.72
C SER A 587 -18.46 71.55 26.39
N SER A 588 -17.72 71.57 25.26
CA SER A 588 -17.14 72.64 24.42
C SER A 588 -16.71 72.06 23.04
N LEU A 589 -16.99 72.66 21.87
CA LEU A 589 -16.32 73.80 21.19
C LEU A 589 -14.88 73.56 20.67
N ALA A 590 -14.74 73.40 19.35
CA ALA A 590 -13.72 74.00 18.43
C ALA A 590 -13.97 73.44 17.00
N LYS A 591 -14.47 74.22 16.03
CA LYS A 591 -13.74 75.04 15.02
C LYS A 591 -12.74 74.19 14.20
N ASP A 592 -12.89 74.05 12.89
CA ASP A 592 -12.57 75.11 11.92
C ASP A 592 -13.42 75.15 10.64
N PHE A 593 -13.45 76.36 10.09
CA PHE A 593 -14.22 76.87 8.96
C PHE A 593 -13.48 76.75 7.62
N GLU A 594 -14.31 76.73 6.57
CA GLU A 594 -14.12 76.98 5.14
C GLU A 594 -12.87 77.75 4.65
N MET A 595 -12.40 77.44 3.43
CA MET A 595 -12.59 78.40 2.31
C MET A 595 -12.32 77.81 0.91
N PHE A 596 -13.21 78.21 0.01
CA PHE A 596 -13.27 78.03 -1.44
C PHE A 596 -12.00 78.48 -2.20
N SER A 597 -11.77 77.88 -3.37
CA SER A 597 -11.39 78.68 -4.54
C SER A 597 -12.10 78.19 -5.81
N HIS A 598 -12.72 79.16 -6.48
CA HIS A 598 -13.43 79.05 -7.74
C HIS A 598 -12.47 78.88 -8.93
N LYS A 599 -12.88 78.09 -9.93
CA LYS A 599 -12.78 78.53 -11.33
C LYS A 599 -13.95 77.99 -12.16
N LYS A 600 -14.55 78.94 -12.87
CA LYS A 600 -15.79 78.90 -13.66
C LYS A 600 -15.49 78.54 -15.14
N LEU A 601 -16.58 78.19 -15.83
CA LEU A 601 -16.80 78.18 -17.30
C LEU A 601 -16.23 76.96 -18.04
N SER A 602 -16.92 76.32 -18.99
CA SER A 602 -18.08 76.73 -19.81
C SER A 602 -18.88 75.52 -20.31
N GLN A 603 -20.15 75.76 -20.57
CA GLN A 603 -21.10 74.90 -21.28
C GLN A 603 -20.62 74.53 -22.69
N THR A 604 -20.90 73.30 -23.13
CA THR A 604 -21.52 72.97 -24.43
C THR A 604 -21.87 71.48 -24.51
N LEU A 605 -23.17 71.17 -24.50
CA LEU A 605 -23.77 70.07 -25.29
C LEU A 605 -23.87 70.58 -26.75
N PRO A 606 -23.94 69.75 -27.83
CA PRO A 606 -24.81 68.57 -27.89
C PRO A 606 -24.45 67.40 -28.88
N ILE A 607 -25.27 66.32 -28.82
CA ILE A 607 -25.73 65.43 -29.92
C ILE A 607 -24.81 64.31 -30.52
N ARG A 608 -25.24 63.07 -30.21
CA ARG A 608 -25.50 61.83 -31.02
C ARG A 608 -24.52 61.24 -32.07
N LYS A 609 -24.54 59.88 -32.03
CA LYS A 609 -24.21 58.83 -33.03
C LYS A 609 -22.69 58.65 -33.23
N ILE A 610 -22.10 57.45 -33.09
CA ILE A 610 -22.52 56.05 -33.29
C ILE A 610 -22.03 55.20 -32.12
#